data_AF-A0AAJ5Z172-F1
#
_entry.id   AF-A0AAJ5Z172-F1
#
_cell.length_a   1.000
_cell.length_b   1.000
_cell.length_c   1.000
_cell.angle_alpha   90.00
_cell.angle_beta   90.00
_cell.angle_gamma   90.00
#
_symmetry.space_group_name_H-M   'P 1'
#
loop_
_entity.id
_entity.type
_entity.pdbx_description
1 polymer ?
#
loop_
_entity_poly.entity_id
_entity_poly.type
_entity_poly.pdbx_seq_one_letter_code
_entity_poly.pdbx_strand_id
1 'polypeptide(L)'
;MWPPVAAHLRGRPAWTRAQEAMIMEPYAYLDAQPGKEFRSHLLDAFHVWMPGVASEALTHIKALIRRLHHASLMIDDVEDASDMRRGAPAAHTVFGIAQTINTANYAYFQVLSDMAHWQPRALPALIRELEWLHRGQGLELYWREHATCPTESEYVDMVVHKTGGLFRVALCMMESVADTDTAPFLPLANLLGLLFQIRDDYLNLQPPSACDDITEGKFSFPLIHAVRAAKDATLPTILQQHTQDPALKQQAVAYMQDVTNSFAYTRDVWQALHTQTRTEIERLERAWGENQAMHRLLDALRIGA
;
A
#
# COMPACT_ATOMS: atom_id res chain seq x y z
N MET A 1 28.79 -43.00 0.65
CA MET A 1 27.97 -42.07 1.46
C MET A 1 28.83 -40.84 1.71
N TRP A 2 28.44 -39.65 1.22
CA TRP A 2 29.21 -38.39 1.27
C TRP A 2 29.42 -37.98 2.75
N PRO A 3 30.55 -38.34 3.40
CA PRO A 3 30.63 -38.34 4.88
C PRO A 3 30.42 -36.97 5.55
N PRO A 4 30.89 -35.84 4.99
CA PRO A 4 30.60 -34.51 5.53
C PRO A 4 29.10 -34.17 5.60
N VAL A 5 28.29 -34.61 4.62
CA VAL A 5 26.87 -34.25 4.53
C VAL A 5 26.04 -34.96 5.60
N ALA A 6 26.43 -36.18 5.98
CA ALA A 6 25.70 -36.97 6.98
C ALA A 6 25.64 -36.29 8.36
N ALA A 7 26.62 -35.44 8.70
CA ALA A 7 26.60 -34.64 9.93
C ALA A 7 25.60 -33.47 9.84
N HIS A 8 25.50 -32.83 8.68
CA HIS A 8 24.52 -31.76 8.43
C HIS A 8 23.07 -32.25 8.43
N LEU A 9 22.85 -33.54 8.16
CA LEU A 9 21.50 -34.13 8.15
C LEU A 9 20.98 -34.52 9.54
N ARG A 10 21.81 -34.47 10.59
CA ARG A 10 21.40 -34.86 11.97
C ARG A 10 20.63 -33.77 12.71
N GLY A 11 20.61 -32.55 12.21
CA GLY A 11 19.93 -31.42 12.84
C GLY A 11 19.86 -30.21 11.92
N ARG A 12 19.22 -29.13 12.36
CA ARG A 12 19.17 -27.89 11.58
C ARG A 12 20.57 -27.25 11.56
N PRO A 13 21.18 -26.99 10.39
CA PRO A 13 22.45 -26.29 10.33
C PRO A 13 22.35 -24.92 11.00
N ALA A 14 23.45 -24.47 11.62
CA ALA A 14 23.52 -23.14 12.19
C ALA A 14 23.31 -22.09 11.11
N TRP A 15 22.48 -21.09 11.40
CA TRP A 15 22.24 -19.95 10.54
C TRP A 15 23.09 -18.77 11.00
N THR A 16 23.89 -18.21 10.10
CA THR A 16 24.83 -17.14 10.41
C THR A 16 24.27 -15.76 10.07
N ARG A 17 24.79 -14.71 10.72
CA ARG A 17 24.45 -13.31 10.38
C ARG A 17 24.81 -12.96 8.94
N ALA A 18 25.86 -13.55 8.38
CA ALA A 18 26.25 -13.34 6.99
C ALA A 18 25.22 -13.92 6.02
N GLN A 19 24.71 -15.13 6.29
CA GLN A 19 23.63 -15.73 5.50
C GLN A 19 22.34 -14.93 5.60
N GLU A 20 22.00 -14.45 6.80
CA GLU A 20 20.86 -13.54 7.00
C GLU A 20 21.00 -12.27 6.14
N ALA A 21 22.17 -11.64 6.16
CA ALA A 21 22.43 -10.44 5.36
C ALA A 21 22.30 -10.71 3.85
N MET A 22 22.83 -11.83 3.35
CA MET A 22 22.75 -12.21 1.93
C MET A 22 21.30 -12.35 1.45
N ILE A 23 20.43 -13.02 2.22
CA ILE A 23 19.03 -13.20 1.82
C ILE A 23 18.21 -11.92 1.99
N MET A 24 18.69 -10.96 2.77
CA MET A 24 18.02 -9.68 3.02
C MET A 24 18.51 -8.54 2.12
N GLU A 25 19.46 -8.79 1.20
CA GLU A 25 19.99 -7.78 0.28
C GLU A 25 18.89 -7.03 -0.50
N PRO A 26 17.88 -7.69 -1.11
CA PRO A 26 16.81 -6.97 -1.82
C PRO A 26 16.01 -6.02 -0.92
N TYR A 27 15.72 -6.44 0.32
CA TYR A 27 15.02 -5.62 1.29
C TYR A 27 15.88 -4.43 1.75
N ALA A 28 17.15 -4.67 2.07
CA ALA A 28 18.08 -3.63 2.50
C ALA A 28 18.30 -2.58 1.40
N TYR A 29 18.33 -3.00 0.14
CA TYR A 29 18.40 -2.11 -1.02
C TYR A 29 17.19 -1.17 -1.11
N LEU A 30 15.96 -1.68 -0.95
CA LEU A 30 14.76 -0.84 -0.94
C LEU A 30 14.71 0.06 0.30
N ASP A 31 15.08 -0.47 1.46
CA ASP A 31 15.04 0.24 2.74
C ASP A 31 15.98 1.44 2.80
N ALA A 32 17.10 1.40 2.07
CA ALA A 32 18.04 2.49 1.94
C ALA A 32 17.53 3.67 1.10
N GLN A 33 16.46 3.48 0.33
CA GLN A 33 15.92 4.52 -0.56
C GLN A 33 14.94 5.44 0.19
N PRO A 34 15.05 6.77 0.06
CA PRO A 34 14.22 7.72 0.78
C PRO A 34 12.73 7.56 0.44
N GLY A 35 11.91 7.34 1.47
CA GLY A 35 10.46 7.27 1.37
C GLY A 35 9.77 8.57 1.78
N LYS A 36 8.45 8.67 1.56
CA LYS A 36 7.62 9.83 1.97
C LYS A 36 7.23 9.82 3.45
N GLU A 37 7.62 8.79 4.21
CA GLU A 37 7.35 8.58 5.66
C GLU A 37 5.89 8.81 6.13
N PHE A 38 4.93 8.83 5.21
CA PHE A 38 3.51 9.11 5.50
C PHE A 38 2.94 8.17 6.56
N ARG A 39 3.27 6.88 6.47
CA ARG A 39 2.83 5.84 7.42
C ARG A 39 3.35 6.11 8.83
N SER A 40 4.61 6.55 8.98
CA SER A 40 5.16 6.90 10.29
C SER A 40 4.39 8.07 10.91
N HIS A 41 4.15 9.14 10.14
CA HIS A 41 3.36 10.28 10.58
C HIS A 41 1.91 9.92 10.91
N LEU A 42 1.34 8.93 10.20
CA LEU A 42 0.01 8.42 10.50
C LEU A 42 -0.05 7.74 11.86
N LEU A 43 0.94 6.90 12.16
CA LEU A 43 1.03 6.26 13.48
C LEU A 43 1.22 7.30 14.59
N ASP A 44 2.01 8.35 14.34
CA ASP A 44 2.14 9.48 15.28
C ASP A 44 0.81 10.20 15.49
N ALA A 45 0.03 10.41 14.43
CA ALA A 45 -1.27 11.06 14.53
C ALA A 45 -2.26 10.22 15.33
N PHE A 46 -2.35 8.90 15.11
CA PHE A 46 -3.21 8.05 15.92
C PHE A 46 -2.71 7.92 17.37
N HIS A 47 -1.39 7.97 17.60
CA HIS A 47 -0.81 7.90 18.94
C HIS A 47 -1.30 9.02 19.87
N VAL A 48 -1.59 10.21 19.34
CA VAL A 48 -2.18 11.32 20.11
C VAL A 48 -3.49 10.91 20.79
N TRP A 49 -4.33 10.11 20.13
CA TRP A 49 -5.59 9.60 20.70
C TRP A 49 -5.43 8.27 21.45
N MET A 50 -4.26 7.65 21.39
CA MET A 50 -3.94 6.38 22.03
C MET A 50 -2.73 6.50 22.97
N PRO A 51 -2.76 7.38 23.99
CA PRO A 51 -1.61 7.62 24.87
C PRO A 51 -1.19 6.39 25.69
N GLY A 52 -2.02 5.34 25.75
CA GLY A 52 -1.68 4.04 26.33
C GLY A 52 -0.61 3.26 25.56
N VAL A 53 -0.34 3.61 24.29
CA VAL A 53 0.79 3.06 23.55
C VAL A 53 2.08 3.71 24.05
N ALA A 54 2.93 2.96 24.76
CA ALA A 54 4.24 3.46 25.17
C ALA A 54 5.12 3.84 23.95
N SER A 55 5.98 4.85 24.07
CA SER A 55 6.82 5.32 22.96
C SER A 55 7.75 4.24 22.38
N GLU A 56 8.24 3.34 23.23
CA GLU A 56 9.03 2.17 22.82
C GLU A 56 8.19 1.20 21.98
N ALA A 57 6.95 0.93 22.41
CA ALA A 57 6.01 0.11 21.67
C ALA A 57 5.66 0.74 20.32
N LEU A 58 5.40 2.06 20.27
CA LEU A 58 5.15 2.77 19.02
C LEU A 58 6.33 2.66 18.04
N THR A 59 7.56 2.80 18.55
CA THR A 59 8.78 2.66 17.74
C THR A 59 8.89 1.27 17.13
N HIS A 60 8.59 0.24 17.92
CA HIS A 60 8.57 -1.15 17.46
C HIS A 60 7.48 -1.38 16.41
N ILE A 61 6.26 -0.90 16.65
CA ILE A 61 5.14 -0.99 15.68
C ILE A 61 5.51 -0.31 14.36
N LYS A 62 6.09 0.90 14.40
CA LYS A 62 6.56 1.59 13.20
C LYS A 62 7.57 0.77 12.40
N ALA A 63 8.49 0.08 13.07
CA ALA A 63 9.46 -0.80 12.41
C ALA A 63 8.78 -2.00 11.74
N LEU A 64 7.79 -2.63 12.39
CA LEU A 64 7.02 -3.74 11.83
C LEU A 64 6.17 -3.30 10.63
N ILE A 65 5.48 -2.17 10.73
CA ILE A 65 4.69 -1.59 9.63
C ILE A 65 5.58 -1.21 8.45
N ARG A 66 6.74 -0.60 8.69
CA ARG A 66 7.72 -0.30 7.65
C ARG A 66 8.17 -1.57 6.94
N ARG A 67 8.43 -2.65 7.69
CA ARG A 67 8.82 -3.95 7.13
C ARG A 67 7.74 -4.57 6.27
N LEU A 68 6.49 -4.61 6.74
CA LEU A 68 5.34 -5.09 5.95
C LEU A 68 5.17 -4.25 4.68
N HIS A 69 5.30 -2.93 4.78
CA HIS A 69 5.15 -2.04 3.63
C HIS A 69 6.27 -2.24 2.60
N HIS A 70 7.52 -2.36 3.03
CA HIS A 70 8.63 -2.60 2.09
C HIS A 70 8.53 -3.99 1.45
N ALA A 71 8.11 -5.00 2.21
CA ALA A 71 7.82 -6.32 1.66
C ALA A 71 6.70 -6.27 0.61
N SER A 72 5.60 -5.55 0.88
CA SER A 72 4.51 -5.40 -0.09
C SER A 72 4.99 -4.69 -1.35
N LEU A 73 5.72 -3.58 -1.24
CA LEU A 73 6.26 -2.85 -2.39
C LEU A 73 7.15 -3.72 -3.29
N MET A 74 7.96 -4.61 -2.70
CA MET A 74 8.81 -5.52 -3.46
C MET A 74 8.00 -6.56 -4.25
N ILE A 75 6.88 -7.02 -3.69
CA ILE A 75 5.95 -7.94 -4.36
C ILE A 75 5.15 -7.18 -5.42
N ASP A 76 4.57 -6.03 -5.07
CA ASP A 76 3.82 -5.16 -5.98
C ASP A 76 4.67 -4.81 -7.21
N ASP A 77 5.93 -4.38 -7.03
CA ASP A 77 6.85 -4.07 -8.15
C ASP A 77 7.04 -5.27 -9.11
N VAL A 78 7.01 -6.51 -8.59
CA VAL A 78 7.10 -7.72 -9.41
C VAL A 78 5.77 -8.02 -10.09
N GLU A 79 4.66 -7.91 -9.37
CA GLU A 79 3.31 -8.18 -9.87
C GLU A 79 2.88 -7.18 -10.94
N ASP A 80 3.33 -5.93 -10.83
CA ASP A 80 3.07 -4.83 -11.76
C ASP A 80 4.15 -4.69 -12.84
N ALA A 81 5.22 -5.50 -12.78
CA ALA A 81 6.38 -5.41 -13.67
C ALA A 81 7.00 -3.99 -13.73
N SER A 82 7.04 -3.30 -12.59
CA SER A 82 7.54 -1.93 -12.49
C SER A 82 9.07 -1.89 -12.55
N ASP A 83 9.63 -1.18 -13.53
CA ASP A 83 11.10 -1.06 -13.67
C ASP A 83 11.74 -0.20 -12.57
N MET A 84 10.98 0.73 -11.99
CA MET A 84 11.49 1.80 -11.12
C MET A 84 10.69 1.91 -9.81
N ARG A 85 11.41 2.16 -8.71
CA ARG A 85 10.85 2.44 -7.39
C ARG A 85 11.64 3.58 -6.75
N ARG A 86 10.93 4.63 -6.29
CA ARG A 86 11.53 5.81 -5.60
C ARG A 86 12.71 6.45 -6.36
N GLY A 87 12.67 6.44 -7.70
CA GLY A 87 13.71 7.01 -8.55
C GLY A 87 14.94 6.13 -8.76
N ALA A 88 14.93 4.88 -8.26
CA ALA A 88 15.95 3.87 -8.49
C ALA A 88 15.35 2.64 -9.19
N PRO A 89 16.15 1.74 -9.79
CA PRO A 89 15.64 0.48 -10.31
C PRO A 89 14.93 -0.33 -9.22
N ALA A 90 13.80 -0.95 -9.55
CA ALA A 90 13.06 -1.81 -8.62
C ALA A 90 13.91 -3.01 -8.16
N ALA A 91 13.63 -3.57 -6.97
CA ALA A 91 14.50 -4.60 -6.40
C ALA A 91 14.66 -5.84 -7.30
N HIS A 92 13.59 -6.24 -8.01
CA HIS A 92 13.63 -7.38 -8.91
C HIS A 92 14.45 -7.16 -10.18
N THR A 93 14.69 -5.90 -10.60
CA THR A 93 15.54 -5.60 -11.76
C THR A 93 17.03 -5.70 -11.39
N VAL A 94 17.37 -5.55 -10.11
CA VAL A 94 18.73 -5.67 -9.57
C VAL A 94 19.07 -7.10 -9.13
N PHE A 95 18.17 -7.73 -8.37
CA PHE A 95 18.41 -9.03 -7.72
C PHE A 95 17.68 -10.20 -8.39
N GLY A 96 16.85 -9.92 -9.39
CA GLY A 96 16.00 -10.91 -10.04
C GLY A 96 14.71 -11.19 -9.27
N ILE A 97 13.69 -11.61 -10.01
CA ILE A 97 12.34 -11.89 -9.50
C ILE A 97 12.36 -12.92 -8.36
N ALA A 98 13.07 -14.04 -8.54
CA ALA A 98 13.07 -15.14 -7.58
C ALA A 98 13.62 -14.74 -6.20
N GLN A 99 14.72 -13.99 -6.16
CA GLN A 99 15.31 -13.54 -4.91
C GLN A 99 14.41 -12.51 -4.22
N THR A 100 13.89 -11.53 -4.99
CA THR A 100 12.99 -10.49 -4.47
C THR A 100 11.72 -11.07 -3.84
N ILE A 101 11.04 -12.00 -4.53
CA ILE A 101 9.84 -12.68 -3.98
C ILE A 101 10.20 -13.42 -2.68
N ASN A 102 11.29 -14.18 -2.68
CA ASN A 102 11.70 -14.93 -1.50
C ASN A 102 12.00 -14.01 -0.31
N THR A 103 12.74 -12.93 -0.52
CA THR A 103 13.09 -11.95 0.52
C THR A 103 11.85 -11.23 1.06
N ALA A 104 10.93 -10.80 0.20
CA ALA A 104 9.71 -10.12 0.60
C ALA A 104 8.80 -11.03 1.44
N ASN A 105 8.57 -12.26 0.98
CA ASN A 105 7.81 -13.26 1.74
C ASN A 105 8.46 -13.58 3.09
N TYR A 106 9.79 -13.70 3.11
CA TYR A 106 10.52 -13.91 4.35
C TYR A 106 10.34 -12.74 5.33
N ALA A 107 10.34 -11.49 4.85
CA ALA A 107 10.09 -10.31 5.68
C ALA A 107 8.68 -10.30 6.30
N TYR A 108 7.64 -10.79 5.61
CA TYR A 108 6.31 -11.02 6.21
C TYR A 108 6.39 -12.00 7.38
N PHE A 109 7.06 -13.15 7.20
CA PHE A 109 7.22 -14.13 8.27
C PHE A 109 8.04 -13.61 9.46
N GLN A 110 9.04 -12.74 9.21
CA GLN A 110 9.78 -12.07 10.29
C GLN A 110 8.85 -11.20 11.15
N VAL A 111 7.92 -10.45 10.54
CA VAL A 111 6.94 -9.65 11.30
C VAL A 111 5.99 -10.54 12.10
N LEU A 112 5.49 -11.63 11.50
CA LEU A 112 4.63 -12.58 12.22
C LEU A 112 5.37 -13.26 13.38
N SER A 113 6.64 -13.62 13.17
CA SER A 113 7.48 -14.21 14.21
C SER A 113 7.75 -13.22 15.34
N ASP A 114 8.04 -11.96 15.03
CA ASP A 114 8.22 -10.90 16.03
C ASP A 114 6.94 -10.73 16.87
N MET A 115 5.79 -10.54 16.22
CA MET A 115 4.49 -10.40 16.88
C MET A 115 4.10 -11.61 17.71
N ALA A 116 4.47 -12.83 17.31
CA ALA A 116 4.24 -14.05 18.09
C ALA A 116 5.00 -14.05 19.43
N HIS A 117 6.17 -13.43 19.50
CA HIS A 117 6.94 -13.31 20.74
C HIS A 117 6.54 -12.09 21.56
N TRP A 118 6.21 -10.97 20.90
CA TRP A 118 5.92 -9.71 21.56
C TRP A 118 4.45 -9.58 22.00
N GLN A 119 3.50 -9.84 21.11
CA GLN A 119 2.05 -9.69 21.34
C GLN A 119 1.26 -10.90 20.77
N PRO A 120 1.44 -12.11 21.32
CA PRO A 120 0.88 -13.35 20.74
C PRO A 120 -0.64 -13.34 20.61
N ARG A 121 -1.36 -12.61 21.47
CA ARG A 121 -2.82 -12.52 21.43
C ARG A 121 -3.35 -11.75 20.20
N ALA A 122 -2.54 -10.86 19.64
CA ALA A 122 -2.90 -10.07 18.47
C ALA A 122 -2.62 -10.79 17.15
N LEU A 123 -1.85 -11.87 17.18
CA LEU A 123 -1.41 -12.59 15.97
C LEU A 123 -2.58 -13.05 15.08
N PRO A 124 -3.69 -13.62 15.59
CA PRO A 124 -4.82 -13.99 14.73
C PRO A 124 -5.47 -12.80 14.02
N ALA A 125 -5.60 -11.66 14.71
CA ALA A 125 -6.14 -10.44 14.13
C ALA A 125 -5.21 -9.86 13.06
N LEU A 126 -3.90 -9.84 13.33
CA LEU A 126 -2.87 -9.45 12.36
C LEU A 126 -2.91 -10.31 11.09
N ILE A 127 -2.94 -11.65 11.23
CA ILE A 127 -3.02 -12.58 10.09
C ILE A 127 -4.27 -12.29 9.27
N ARG A 128 -5.42 -12.09 9.92
CA ARG A 128 -6.68 -11.75 9.23
C ARG A 128 -6.58 -10.44 8.44
N GLU A 129 -5.94 -9.39 8.97
CA GLU A 129 -5.73 -8.16 8.22
C GLU A 129 -4.77 -8.33 7.03
N LEU A 130 -3.73 -9.17 7.17
CA LEU A 130 -2.85 -9.53 6.05
C LEU A 130 -3.58 -10.33 4.97
N GLU A 131 -4.50 -11.22 5.34
CA GLU A 131 -5.37 -11.91 4.37
C GLU A 131 -6.26 -10.92 3.61
N TRP A 132 -6.84 -9.94 4.30
CA TRP A 132 -7.64 -8.90 3.65
C TRP A 132 -6.81 -8.07 2.68
N LEU A 133 -5.57 -7.73 3.03
CA LEU A 133 -4.64 -7.05 2.11
C LEU A 133 -4.47 -7.85 0.81
N HIS A 134 -4.22 -9.16 0.92
CA HIS A 134 -4.08 -10.03 -0.25
C HIS A 134 -5.40 -10.23 -1.02
N ARG A 135 -6.56 -10.22 -0.35
CA ARG A 135 -7.87 -10.25 -1.04
C ARG A 135 -8.08 -8.99 -1.89
N GLY A 136 -7.70 -7.82 -1.37
CA GLY A 136 -7.73 -6.57 -2.12
C GLY A 136 -6.79 -6.61 -3.32
N GLN A 137 -5.52 -6.98 -3.10
CA GLN A 137 -4.54 -7.12 -4.19
C GLN A 137 -5.01 -8.13 -5.25
N GLY A 138 -5.50 -9.30 -4.83
CA GLY A 138 -5.99 -10.33 -5.75
C GLY A 138 -7.16 -9.87 -6.63
N LEU A 139 -8.07 -9.03 -6.12
CA LEU A 139 -9.17 -8.47 -6.91
C LEU A 139 -8.66 -7.46 -7.96
N GLU A 140 -7.74 -6.58 -7.57
CA GLU A 140 -7.11 -5.62 -8.49
C GLU A 140 -6.39 -6.34 -9.63
N LEU A 141 -5.57 -7.35 -9.30
CA LEU A 141 -4.90 -8.20 -10.29
C LEU A 141 -5.91 -8.94 -11.18
N TYR A 142 -6.96 -9.50 -10.60
CA TYR A 142 -8.01 -10.19 -11.38
C TYR A 142 -8.65 -9.24 -12.41
N TRP A 143 -9.02 -8.02 -12.02
CA TRP A 143 -9.59 -7.05 -12.95
C TRP A 143 -8.62 -6.70 -14.07
N ARG A 144 -7.35 -6.47 -13.74
CA ARG A 144 -6.26 -6.19 -14.68
C ARG A 144 -6.09 -7.32 -15.69
N GLU A 145 -5.82 -8.54 -15.23
CA GLU A 145 -5.54 -9.71 -16.09
C GLU A 145 -6.74 -10.14 -16.95
N HIS A 146 -7.96 -9.90 -16.47
CA HIS A 146 -9.19 -10.21 -17.19
C HIS A 146 -9.80 -9.01 -17.91
N ALA A 147 -9.10 -7.87 -17.95
CA ALA A 147 -9.58 -6.61 -18.52
C ALA A 147 -11.03 -6.25 -18.12
N THR A 148 -11.40 -6.55 -16.88
CA THR A 148 -12.75 -6.40 -16.35
C THR A 148 -12.82 -5.13 -15.51
N CYS A 149 -13.36 -4.05 -16.09
CA CYS A 149 -13.47 -2.77 -15.41
C CYS A 149 -14.46 -2.84 -14.22
N PRO A 150 -14.01 -2.62 -12.98
CA PRO A 150 -14.89 -2.64 -11.81
C PRO A 150 -15.83 -1.44 -11.79
N THR A 151 -16.85 -1.51 -10.94
CA THR A 151 -17.61 -0.32 -10.51
C THR A 151 -16.79 0.49 -9.51
N GLU A 152 -17.18 1.76 -9.30
CA GLU A 152 -16.53 2.60 -8.29
C GLU A 152 -16.71 2.04 -6.87
N SER A 153 -17.86 1.40 -6.58
CA SER A 153 -18.10 0.75 -5.29
C SER A 153 -17.15 -0.43 -5.07
N GLU A 154 -16.96 -1.28 -6.09
CA GLU A 154 -16.01 -2.39 -6.02
C GLU A 154 -14.58 -1.89 -5.84
N TYR A 155 -14.19 -0.81 -6.53
CA TYR A 155 -12.90 -0.17 -6.31
C TYR A 155 -12.74 0.30 -4.87
N VAL A 156 -13.75 0.98 -4.30
CA VAL A 156 -13.71 1.42 -2.90
C VAL A 156 -13.49 0.24 -1.95
N ASP A 157 -14.24 -0.84 -2.12
CA ASP A 157 -14.11 -2.05 -1.29
C ASP A 157 -12.70 -2.65 -1.41
N MET A 158 -12.17 -2.74 -2.64
CA MET A 158 -10.81 -3.22 -2.90
C MET A 158 -9.76 -2.35 -2.19
N VAL A 159 -9.85 -1.02 -2.32
CA VAL A 159 -8.89 -0.09 -1.71
C VAL A 159 -8.95 -0.14 -0.19
N VAL A 160 -10.15 -0.25 0.38
CA VAL A 160 -10.33 -0.46 1.83
C VAL A 160 -9.62 -1.74 2.26
N HIS A 161 -9.68 -2.81 1.48
CA HIS A 161 -8.99 -4.06 1.81
C HIS A 161 -7.46 -3.99 1.62
N LYS A 162 -6.96 -3.42 0.51
CA LYS A 162 -5.53 -3.31 0.16
C LYS A 162 -4.82 -2.20 0.96
N THR A 163 -5.07 -0.94 0.60
CA THR A 163 -4.35 0.23 1.15
C THR A 163 -4.84 0.59 2.56
N GLY A 164 -6.15 0.51 2.81
CA GLY A 164 -6.71 0.62 4.16
C GLY A 164 -6.30 -0.54 5.08
N GLY A 165 -5.98 -1.71 4.51
CA GLY A 165 -5.53 -2.90 5.24
C GLY A 165 -4.29 -2.64 6.09
N LEU A 166 -3.27 -1.98 5.54
CA LEU A 166 -2.06 -1.70 6.32
C LEU A 166 -2.31 -0.71 7.47
N PHE A 167 -3.26 0.22 7.32
CA PHE A 167 -3.65 1.12 8.41
C PHE A 167 -4.40 0.37 9.51
N ARG A 168 -5.26 -0.59 9.14
CA ARG A 168 -5.89 -1.49 10.12
C ARG A 168 -4.89 -2.42 10.79
N VAL A 169 -3.86 -2.88 10.09
CA VAL A 169 -2.73 -3.61 10.70
C VAL A 169 -2.06 -2.74 11.78
N ALA A 170 -1.79 -1.46 11.50
CA ALA A 170 -1.20 -0.55 12.48
C ALA A 170 -2.11 -0.33 13.69
N LEU A 171 -3.41 -0.08 13.47
CA LEU A 171 -4.38 0.06 14.56
C LEU A 171 -4.48 -1.22 15.39
N CYS A 172 -4.52 -2.40 14.76
CA CYS A 172 -4.53 -3.70 15.45
C CYS A 172 -3.29 -3.89 16.34
N MET A 173 -2.11 -3.50 15.86
CA MET A 173 -0.89 -3.54 16.67
C MET A 173 -0.92 -2.54 17.83
N MET A 174 -1.43 -1.32 17.61
CA MET A 174 -1.57 -0.30 18.66
C MET A 174 -2.60 -0.71 19.72
N GLU A 175 -3.73 -1.27 19.31
CA GLU A 175 -4.76 -1.85 20.19
C GLU A 175 -4.17 -2.92 21.09
N SER A 176 -3.34 -3.81 20.54
CA SER A 176 -2.75 -4.92 21.28
C SER A 176 -1.86 -4.51 22.46
N VAL A 177 -1.31 -3.29 22.43
CA VAL A 177 -0.39 -2.80 23.46
C VAL A 177 -1.04 -1.78 24.41
N ALA A 178 -2.09 -1.09 23.95
CA ALA A 178 -2.76 -0.03 24.72
C ALA A 178 -4.09 -0.46 25.35
N ASP A 179 -4.59 -1.67 25.04
CA ASP A 179 -5.91 -2.18 25.45
C ASP A 179 -7.03 -1.14 25.24
N THR A 180 -6.92 -0.39 24.14
CA THR A 180 -7.83 0.69 23.76
C THR A 180 -8.58 0.23 22.52
N ASP A 181 -9.92 0.22 22.59
CA ASP A 181 -10.78 -0.11 21.46
C ASP A 181 -10.51 0.83 20.28
N THR A 182 -10.02 0.28 19.17
CA THR A 182 -9.75 1.05 17.95
C THR A 182 -10.92 1.10 16.99
N ALA A 183 -12.05 0.45 17.31
CA ALA A 183 -13.23 0.44 16.46
C ALA A 183 -13.72 1.86 16.08
N PRO A 184 -13.68 2.86 16.97
CA PRO A 184 -14.05 4.23 16.60
C PRO A 184 -13.18 4.87 15.52
N PHE A 185 -11.93 4.41 15.35
CA PHE A 185 -10.96 4.95 14.40
C PHE A 185 -11.02 4.29 13.01
N LEU A 186 -11.68 3.13 12.88
CA LEU A 186 -11.82 2.39 11.63
C LEU A 186 -12.39 3.23 10.47
N PRO A 187 -13.47 4.03 10.64
CA PRO A 187 -13.99 4.85 9.55
C PRO A 187 -12.98 5.87 9.05
N LEU A 188 -12.26 6.54 9.97
CA LEU A 188 -11.20 7.47 9.61
C LEU A 188 -10.04 6.78 8.88
N ALA A 189 -9.59 5.62 9.37
CA ALA A 189 -8.53 4.86 8.71
C ALA A 189 -8.91 4.43 7.28
N ASN A 190 -10.16 4.01 7.08
CA ASN A 190 -10.67 3.66 5.75
C ASN A 190 -10.76 4.88 4.82
N LEU A 191 -11.24 6.03 5.32
CA LEU A 191 -11.30 7.28 4.56
C LEU A 191 -9.90 7.77 4.15
N LEU A 192 -8.93 7.71 5.06
CA LEU A 192 -7.53 8.06 4.77
C LEU A 192 -6.90 7.10 3.76
N GLY A 193 -7.20 5.80 3.85
CA GLY A 193 -6.79 4.79 2.87
C GLY A 193 -7.31 5.10 1.47
N LEU A 194 -8.60 5.40 1.36
CA LEU A 194 -9.25 5.74 0.09
C LEU A 194 -8.71 7.04 -0.49
N LEU A 195 -8.59 8.10 0.32
CA LEU A 195 -8.02 9.37 -0.10
C LEU A 195 -6.58 9.25 -0.58
N PHE A 196 -5.76 8.46 0.14
CA PHE A 196 -4.38 8.21 -0.24
C PHE A 196 -4.31 7.52 -1.59
N GLN A 197 -5.12 6.47 -1.82
CA GLN A 197 -5.08 5.72 -3.06
C GLN A 197 -5.60 6.51 -4.26
N ILE A 198 -6.76 7.19 -4.14
CA ILE A 198 -7.29 8.02 -5.22
C ILE A 198 -6.28 9.12 -5.61
N ARG A 199 -5.58 9.69 -4.63
CA ARG A 199 -4.50 10.64 -4.89
C ARG A 199 -3.34 10.00 -5.63
N ASP A 200 -2.91 8.81 -5.22
CA ASP A 200 -1.79 8.11 -5.85
C ASP A 200 -2.11 7.78 -7.31
N ASP A 201 -3.29 7.22 -7.56
CA ASP A 201 -3.86 6.94 -8.88
C ASP A 201 -3.96 8.21 -9.74
N TYR A 202 -4.45 9.31 -9.16
CA TYR A 202 -4.52 10.60 -9.86
C TYR A 202 -3.13 11.09 -10.28
N LEU A 203 -2.18 11.11 -9.33
CA LEU A 203 -0.82 11.61 -9.57
C LEU A 203 -0.01 10.72 -10.52
N ASN A 204 -0.30 9.40 -10.56
CA ASN A 204 0.31 8.48 -11.52
C ASN A 204 0.04 8.94 -12.97
N LEU A 205 -1.12 9.55 -13.22
CA LEU A 205 -1.53 10.02 -14.54
C LEU A 205 -1.23 11.52 -14.80
N GLN A 206 -0.49 12.19 -13.91
CA GLN A 206 -0.09 13.59 -14.07
C GLN A 206 1.42 13.72 -14.34
N PRO A 207 1.87 14.69 -15.14
CA PRO A 207 3.29 15.01 -15.24
C PRO A 207 3.89 15.33 -13.85
N PRO A 208 5.14 14.95 -13.55
CA PRO A 208 6.14 14.32 -14.43
C PRO A 208 6.09 12.78 -14.45
N SER A 209 4.98 12.15 -14.05
CA SER A 209 4.85 10.69 -14.07
C SER A 209 4.89 10.11 -15.49
N ALA A 210 5.36 8.87 -15.62
CA ALA A 210 5.38 8.11 -16.87
C ALA A 210 4.04 7.41 -17.18
N CYS A 211 3.00 7.66 -16.37
CA CYS A 211 1.67 7.05 -16.50
C CYS A 211 1.75 5.52 -16.47
N ASP A 212 2.46 4.99 -15.47
CA ASP A 212 2.72 3.56 -15.33
C ASP A 212 1.44 2.76 -15.16
N ASP A 213 0.38 3.32 -14.55
CA ASP A 213 -0.95 2.68 -14.46
C ASP A 213 -1.50 2.25 -15.84
N ILE A 214 -1.20 3.01 -16.91
CA ILE A 214 -1.61 2.66 -18.28
C ILE A 214 -0.80 1.48 -18.81
N THR A 215 0.49 1.42 -18.47
CA THR A 215 1.38 0.31 -18.85
C THR A 215 1.01 -0.96 -18.11
N GLU A 216 0.74 -0.83 -16.82
CA GLU A 216 0.27 -1.91 -15.95
C GLU A 216 -1.12 -2.40 -16.39
N GLY A 217 -1.90 -1.58 -17.12
CA GLY A 217 -3.28 -1.91 -17.46
C GLY A 217 -4.20 -1.85 -16.24
N LYS A 218 -3.78 -1.11 -15.21
CA LYS A 218 -4.43 -1.02 -13.92
C LYS A 218 -5.71 -0.19 -14.02
N PHE A 219 -6.79 -0.68 -13.42
CA PHE A 219 -8.04 0.06 -13.27
C PHE A 219 -7.96 1.02 -12.07
N SER A 220 -7.16 2.07 -12.20
CA SER A 220 -7.07 3.14 -11.20
C SER A 220 -8.33 4.01 -11.22
N PHE A 221 -8.62 4.74 -10.12
CA PHE A 221 -9.89 5.48 -9.98
C PHE A 221 -10.28 6.36 -11.20
N PRO A 222 -9.40 7.26 -11.69
CA PRO A 222 -9.71 8.05 -12.89
C PRO A 222 -9.91 7.20 -14.15
N LEU A 223 -9.19 6.06 -14.28
CA LEU A 223 -9.34 5.15 -15.42
C LEU A 223 -10.66 4.39 -15.37
N ILE A 224 -11.14 3.98 -14.19
CA ILE A 224 -12.46 3.34 -14.02
C ILE A 224 -13.56 4.27 -14.53
N HIS A 225 -13.56 5.52 -14.05
CA HIS A 225 -14.52 6.51 -14.50
C HIS A 225 -14.41 6.72 -16.02
N ALA A 226 -13.19 6.88 -16.54
CA ALA A 226 -12.98 7.11 -17.96
C ALA A 226 -13.48 5.96 -18.85
N VAL A 227 -13.16 4.72 -18.50
CA VAL A 227 -13.62 3.52 -19.23
C VAL A 227 -15.14 3.40 -19.20
N ARG A 228 -15.78 3.71 -18.07
CA ARG A 228 -17.24 3.64 -17.92
C ARG A 228 -17.99 4.78 -18.60
N ALA A 229 -17.39 5.96 -18.66
CA ALA A 229 -17.94 7.13 -19.33
C ALA A 229 -17.70 7.13 -20.85
N ALA A 230 -16.69 6.40 -21.32
CA ALA A 230 -16.38 6.26 -22.74
C ALA A 230 -17.55 5.66 -23.52
N LYS A 231 -17.77 6.18 -24.74
CA LYS A 231 -18.79 5.69 -25.68
C LYS A 231 -18.22 4.75 -26.74
N ASP A 232 -16.92 4.51 -26.68
CA ASP A 232 -16.15 3.73 -27.63
C ASP A 232 -15.11 2.88 -26.89
N ALA A 233 -14.37 2.03 -27.62
CA ALA A 233 -13.42 1.09 -27.06
C ALA A 233 -11.98 1.66 -26.95
N THR A 234 -11.77 2.97 -27.13
CA THR A 234 -10.42 3.56 -27.22
C THR A 234 -9.59 3.27 -25.96
N LEU A 235 -10.11 3.63 -24.78
CA LEU A 235 -9.40 3.42 -23.52
C LEU A 235 -9.20 1.93 -23.17
N PRO A 236 -10.24 1.07 -23.22
CA PRO A 236 -10.05 -0.36 -23.01
C PRO A 236 -9.00 -0.97 -23.94
N THR A 237 -8.97 -0.56 -25.20
CA THR A 237 -8.00 -1.07 -26.18
C THR A 237 -6.58 -0.64 -25.83
N ILE A 238 -6.36 0.60 -25.40
CA ILE A 238 -5.03 1.08 -24.99
C ILE A 238 -4.57 0.35 -23.72
N LEU A 239 -5.43 0.19 -22.73
CA LEU A 239 -5.08 -0.50 -21.47
C LEU A 239 -4.70 -1.97 -21.70
N GLN A 240 -5.42 -2.68 -22.58
CA GLN A 240 -5.10 -4.08 -22.92
C GLN A 240 -3.77 -4.25 -23.67
N GLN A 241 -3.21 -3.17 -24.24
CA GLN A 241 -1.93 -3.26 -24.94
C GLN A 241 -0.73 -3.24 -24.01
N HIS A 242 -0.90 -2.89 -22.73
CA HIS A 242 0.20 -2.70 -21.77
C HIS A 242 1.33 -1.84 -22.37
N THR A 243 0.93 -0.74 -23.03
CA THR A 243 1.82 -0.01 -23.91
C THR A 243 2.87 0.81 -23.15
N GLN A 244 4.11 0.72 -23.62
CA GLN A 244 5.21 1.59 -23.18
C GLN A 244 5.36 2.83 -24.08
N ASP A 245 4.59 2.95 -25.16
CA ASP A 245 4.68 4.06 -26.11
C ASP A 245 4.15 5.37 -25.47
N PRO A 246 5.01 6.39 -25.28
CA PRO A 246 4.59 7.66 -24.71
C PRO A 246 3.46 8.34 -25.49
N ALA A 247 3.38 8.15 -26.81
CA ALA A 247 2.34 8.76 -27.64
C ALA A 247 0.96 8.16 -27.33
N LEU A 248 0.87 6.83 -27.17
CA LEU A 248 -0.37 6.15 -26.80
C LEU A 248 -0.81 6.49 -25.36
N LYS A 249 0.15 6.59 -24.43
CA LYS A 249 -0.15 7.05 -23.05
C LYS A 249 -0.69 8.48 -23.05
N GLN A 250 -0.07 9.38 -23.82
CA GLN A 250 -0.55 10.77 -23.95
C GLN A 250 -1.94 10.84 -24.60
N GLN A 251 -2.22 9.99 -25.59
CA GLN A 251 -3.54 9.89 -26.19
C GLN A 251 -4.60 9.45 -25.16
N ALA A 252 -4.31 8.45 -24.34
CA ALA A 252 -5.22 8.01 -23.28
C ALA A 252 -5.47 9.12 -22.26
N VAL A 253 -4.43 9.81 -21.78
CA VAL A 253 -4.54 10.95 -20.86
C VAL A 253 -5.37 12.09 -21.48
N ALA A 254 -5.14 12.42 -22.75
CA ALA A 254 -5.93 13.44 -23.45
C ALA A 254 -7.41 13.03 -23.57
N TYR A 255 -7.70 11.76 -23.87
CA TYR A 255 -9.08 11.25 -23.89
C TYR A 255 -9.74 11.33 -22.51
N MET A 256 -9.00 11.02 -21.44
CA MET A 256 -9.48 11.14 -20.05
C MET A 256 -9.80 12.59 -19.68
N GLN A 257 -8.98 13.53 -20.14
CA GLN A 257 -9.13 14.96 -19.89
C GLN A 257 -10.27 15.58 -20.70
N ASP A 258 -10.27 15.39 -22.02
CA ASP A 258 -11.07 16.19 -22.96
C ASP A 258 -12.40 15.53 -23.35
N VAL A 259 -12.50 14.19 -23.25
CA VAL A 259 -13.69 13.45 -23.69
C VAL A 259 -14.54 13.00 -22.50
N THR A 260 -13.90 12.40 -21.49
CA THR A 260 -14.61 11.82 -20.34
C THR A 260 -14.59 12.71 -19.10
N ASN A 261 -13.83 13.79 -19.08
CA ASN A 261 -13.67 14.71 -17.93
C ASN A 261 -13.27 13.98 -16.62
N SER A 262 -12.54 12.86 -16.73
CA SER A 262 -12.28 11.95 -15.61
C SER A 262 -11.36 12.55 -14.54
N PHE A 263 -10.46 13.44 -14.92
CA PHE A 263 -9.62 14.15 -13.95
C PHE A 263 -10.41 15.18 -13.15
N ALA A 264 -11.38 15.87 -13.76
CA ALA A 264 -12.28 16.78 -13.03
C ALA A 264 -13.17 16.00 -12.06
N TYR A 265 -13.79 14.91 -12.53
CA TYR A 265 -14.56 14.01 -11.68
C TYR A 265 -13.75 13.49 -10.48
N THR A 266 -12.52 13.05 -10.72
CA THR A 266 -11.63 12.56 -9.66
C THR A 266 -11.33 13.63 -8.62
N ARG A 267 -11.11 14.89 -9.04
CA ARG A 267 -10.91 16.00 -8.10
C ARG A 267 -12.15 16.28 -7.26
N ASP A 268 -13.33 16.26 -7.86
CA ASP A 268 -14.60 16.50 -7.14
C ASP A 268 -14.87 15.41 -6.10
N VAL A 269 -14.67 14.13 -6.46
CA VAL A 269 -14.81 13.00 -5.54
C VAL A 269 -13.77 13.08 -4.43
N TRP A 270 -12.51 13.37 -4.76
CA TRP A 270 -11.45 13.51 -3.76
C TRP A 270 -11.76 14.65 -2.78
N GLN A 271 -12.24 15.79 -3.27
CA GLN A 271 -12.60 16.95 -2.43
C GLN A 271 -13.77 16.64 -1.49
N ALA A 272 -14.76 15.89 -1.97
CA ALA A 272 -15.88 15.41 -1.15
C ALA A 272 -15.38 14.48 -0.03
N LEU A 273 -14.53 13.51 -0.36
CA LEU A 273 -13.92 12.59 0.61
C LEU A 273 -13.01 13.32 1.61
N HIS A 274 -12.25 14.32 1.15
CA HIS A 274 -11.39 15.14 2.02
C HIS A 274 -12.24 15.92 3.03
N THR A 275 -13.36 16.49 2.58
CA THR A 275 -14.34 17.17 3.46
C THR A 275 -14.98 16.19 4.45
N GLN A 276 -15.38 15.00 4.01
CA GLN A 276 -15.90 13.95 4.89
C GLN A 276 -14.87 13.53 5.94
N THR A 277 -13.60 13.43 5.54
CA THR A 277 -12.49 13.07 6.44
C THR A 277 -12.25 14.15 7.48
N ARG A 278 -12.35 15.44 7.11
CA ARG A 278 -12.32 16.55 8.08
C ARG A 278 -13.43 16.42 9.13
N THR A 279 -14.67 16.19 8.68
CA THR A 279 -15.81 15.99 9.58
C THR A 279 -15.60 14.79 10.51
N GLU A 280 -15.01 13.71 10.02
CA GLU A 280 -14.73 12.53 10.82
C GLU A 280 -13.63 12.77 11.86
N ILE A 281 -12.59 13.55 11.52
CA ILE A 281 -11.59 14.00 12.50
C ILE A 281 -12.27 14.83 13.59
N GLU A 282 -13.07 15.83 13.23
CA GLU A 282 -13.80 16.67 14.19
C GLU A 282 -14.74 15.85 15.08
N ARG A 283 -15.37 14.80 14.53
CA ARG A 283 -16.20 13.87 15.30
C ARG A 283 -15.38 13.14 16.36
N LEU A 284 -14.18 12.66 16.02
CA LEU A 284 -13.27 12.01 16.96
C LEU A 284 -12.71 13.01 17.98
N GLU A 285 -12.37 14.23 17.59
CA GLU A 285 -11.84 15.24 18.52
C GLU A 285 -12.83 15.58 19.66
N ARG A 286 -14.14 15.48 19.41
CA ARG A 286 -15.17 15.65 20.47
C ARG A 286 -15.08 14.61 21.58
N ALA A 287 -14.55 13.42 21.31
CA ALA A 287 -14.44 12.35 22.31
C ALA A 287 -13.00 12.10 22.77
N TRP A 288 -12.00 12.32 21.91
CA TRP A 288 -10.59 12.01 22.19
C TRP A 288 -9.67 13.25 22.25
N GLY A 289 -10.20 14.46 22.08
CA GLY A 289 -9.44 15.72 22.12
C GLY A 289 -8.82 16.10 20.77
N GLU A 290 -8.35 17.35 20.68
CA GLU A 290 -7.77 17.92 19.45
C GLU A 290 -6.55 17.15 18.94
N ASN A 291 -6.41 17.01 17.62
CA ASN A 291 -5.33 16.26 16.99
C ASN A 291 -4.75 16.99 15.78
N GLN A 292 -3.93 18.00 16.06
CA GLN A 292 -3.24 18.79 15.03
C GLN A 292 -2.33 17.95 14.12
N ALA A 293 -1.82 16.81 14.59
CA ALA A 293 -1.03 15.90 13.77
C ALA A 293 -1.89 15.26 12.67
N MET A 294 -3.09 14.81 13.00
CA MET A 294 -4.05 14.28 12.02
C MET A 294 -4.48 15.37 11.03
N HIS A 295 -4.67 16.60 11.49
CA HIS A 295 -5.00 17.71 10.60
C HIS A 295 -3.91 18.00 9.57
N ARG A 296 -2.63 18.05 10.01
CA ARG A 296 -1.48 18.24 9.11
C ARG A 296 -1.30 17.10 8.13
N LEU A 297 -1.54 15.88 8.58
CA LEU A 297 -1.46 14.69 7.74
C LEU A 297 -2.48 14.73 6.61
N LEU A 298 -3.72 15.11 6.92
CA LEU A 298 -4.77 15.26 5.91
C LEU A 298 -4.44 16.40 4.92
N ASP A 299 -3.90 17.52 5.38
CA ASP A 299 -3.47 18.61 4.49
C ASP A 299 -2.33 18.21 3.54
N ALA A 300 -1.45 17.32 3.98
CA ALA A 300 -0.38 16.78 3.13
C ALA A 300 -0.90 15.88 1.99
N LEU A 301 -2.15 15.40 2.09
CA LEU A 301 -2.79 14.58 1.06
C LEU A 301 -3.48 15.39 -0.03
N ARG A 302 -3.40 16.72 -0.06
CA ARG A 302 -4.03 17.49 -1.14
C ARG A 302 -3.51 17.06 -2.52
N ILE A 303 -4.44 16.86 -3.46
CA ILE A 303 -4.17 16.96 -4.89
C ILE A 303 -4.30 18.44 -5.28
N GLY A 304 -3.55 18.90 -6.30
CA GLY A 304 -3.31 20.32 -6.61
C GLY A 304 -4.53 21.26 -6.52
N ALA A 305 -4.25 22.55 -6.31
CA ALA A 305 -5.25 23.63 -6.30
C ALA A 305 -5.95 23.80 -7.65
#